data_AF-A0A842NCK4-F1
#
_entry.id   AF-A0A842NCK4-F1
#
_cell.length_a   1.000
_cell.length_b   1.000
_cell.length_c   1.000
_cell.angle_alpha   90.00
_cell.angle_beta   90.00
_cell.angle_gamma   90.00
#
_symmetry.space_group_name_H-M   'P 1'
#
loop_
_entity.id
_entity.type
_entity.pdbx_description
1 polymer ?
#
loop_
_entity_poly.entity_id
_entity_poly.type
_entity_poly.pdbx_seq_one_letter_code
_entity_poly.pdbx_strand_id
1 'polypeptide(L)' 'MDEQIIKILEKKIGEIKNEDNKTKQIIDQFSNFDSISFSSGMMIGRLFNSFYYQHRRILKRSPNDMEFNEFLKFLKNKLG' A
#
# COMPACT_ATOMS: atom_id res chain seq x y z
N MET A 1 -6.90 6.02 12.37
CA MET A 1 -6.75 6.40 10.96
C MET A 1 -8.16 6.55 10.46
N ASP A 2 -8.42 7.54 9.61
CA ASP A 2 -9.78 7.81 9.13
C ASP A 2 -10.38 6.58 8.42
N GLU A 3 -11.65 6.29 8.70
CA GLU A 3 -12.34 5.08 8.20
C GLU A 3 -12.47 5.07 6.67
N GLN A 4 -12.65 6.25 6.04
CA GLN A 4 -12.72 6.33 4.59
C GLN A 4 -11.36 5.98 3.97
N ILE A 5 -10.28 6.40 4.60
CA ILE A 5 -8.91 6.08 4.17
C ILE A 5 -8.66 4.57 4.32
N ILE A 6 -9.09 3.95 5.42
CA ILE A 6 -9.00 2.49 5.62
C ILE A 6 -9.70 1.75 4.46
N LYS A 7 -10.96 2.09 4.16
CA LYS A 7 -11.73 1.45 3.08
C LYS A 7 -11.05 1.58 1.72
N ILE A 8 -10.46 2.75 1.43
CA ILE A 8 -9.71 2.95 0.18
C ILE A 8 -8.47 2.06 0.13
N LEU A 9 -7.72 1.95 1.22
CA LEU A 9 -6.53 1.10 1.27
C LEU A 9 -6.90 -0.38 1.12
N GLU A 10 -7.98 -0.84 1.75
CA GLU A 10 -8.47 -2.22 1.61
C GLU A 10 -8.88 -2.53 0.16
N LYS A 11 -9.61 -1.61 -0.49
CA LYS A 11 -9.94 -1.75 -1.91
C LYS A 11 -8.68 -1.86 -2.76
N LYS A 12 -7.67 -1.03 -2.47
CA LYS A 12 -6.39 -1.01 -3.20
C LYS A 12 -5.60 -2.31 -3.03
N ILE A 13 -5.69 -2.96 -1.87
CA ILE A 13 -5.13 -4.31 -1.66
C ILE A 13 -5.80 -5.32 -2.60
N GLY A 14 -7.13 -5.29 -2.71
CA GLY A 14 -7.88 -6.14 -3.64
C GLY A 14 -7.51 -5.88 -5.10
N GLU A 15 -7.40 -4.61 -5.49
CA GLU A 15 -6.97 -4.21 -6.84
C GLU A 15 -5.56 -4.71 -7.16
N ILE A 16 -4.60 -4.58 -6.23
CA ILE A 16 -3.23 -5.06 -6.43
C ILE A 16 -3.18 -6.57 -6.65
N LYS A 17 -3.99 -7.34 -5.90
CA LYS A 17 -4.09 -8.80 -6.06
C LYS A 17 -4.73 -9.21 -7.40
N ASN A 18 -5.58 -8.35 -7.97
CA ASN A 18 -6.28 -8.62 -9.22
C ASN A 18 -5.57 -8.03 -10.46
N GLU A 19 -4.74 -7.00 -10.31
CA GLU A 19 -3.91 -6.35 -11.37
C GLU A 19 -2.63 -7.15 -11.70
N ASP A 20 -2.68 -8.47 -11.50
CA ASP A 20 -1.53 -9.37 -11.43
C ASP A 20 -0.57 -9.27 -12.64
N ASN A 21 -1.05 -8.80 -13.79
CA ASN A 21 -0.26 -8.73 -15.01
C ASN A 21 0.86 -7.66 -15.01
N LYS A 22 0.62 -6.44 -14.50
CA LYS A 22 1.64 -5.37 -14.59
C LYS A 22 2.74 -5.51 -13.54
N THR A 23 2.35 -5.86 -12.31
CA THR A 23 3.33 -6.10 -11.22
C THR A 23 4.22 -7.29 -11.58
N LYS A 24 3.64 -8.37 -12.12
CA LYS A 24 4.39 -9.52 -12.59
C LYS A 24 5.34 -9.18 -13.74
N GLN A 25 4.88 -8.43 -14.75
CA GLN A 25 5.75 -7.97 -15.83
C GLN A 25 6.96 -7.20 -15.32
N ILE A 26 6.78 -6.33 -14.31
CA ILE A 26 7.91 -5.63 -13.68
C ILE A 26 8.83 -6.61 -12.98
N ILE A 27 8.31 -7.52 -12.14
CA ILE A 27 9.12 -8.53 -11.43
C ILE A 27 9.94 -9.37 -12.41
N ASP A 28 9.33 -9.78 -13.53
CA ASP A 28 9.99 -10.60 -14.56
C ASP A 28 11.16 -9.85 -15.25
N GLN A 29 11.11 -8.51 -15.34
CA GLN A 29 12.24 -7.71 -15.86
C GLN A 29 13.41 -7.59 -14.88
N PHE A 30 13.21 -7.85 -13.59
CA PHE A 30 14.21 -7.72 -12.54
C PHE A 30 14.43 -9.04 -11.80
N SER A 31 14.78 -10.08 -12.56
CA SER A 31 15.01 -11.45 -12.06
C SER A 31 16.17 -11.58 -11.08
N ASN A 32 16.99 -10.54 -10.92
CA ASN A 32 18.08 -10.45 -9.94
C ASN A 32 17.59 -10.12 -8.52
N PHE A 33 16.33 -9.72 -8.34
CA PHE A 33 15.75 -9.48 -7.01
C PHE A 33 14.98 -10.70 -6.50
N ASP A 34 14.92 -10.85 -5.18
CA ASP A 34 13.99 -11.79 -4.54
C ASP A 34 12.55 -11.36 -4.88
N SER A 35 11.84 -12.19 -5.64
CA SER A 35 10.53 -11.84 -6.22
C SER A 35 9.46 -11.58 -5.15
N ILE A 36 9.52 -12.30 -4.03
CA ILE A 36 8.57 -12.17 -2.92
C ILE A 36 8.78 -10.83 -2.21
N SER A 37 10.02 -10.53 -1.83
CA SER A 37 10.37 -9.28 -1.17
C SER A 37 10.13 -8.08 -2.09
N PHE A 38 10.43 -8.23 -3.38
CA PHE A 38 10.22 -7.17 -4.36
C PHE A 38 8.73 -6.87 -4.56
N SER A 39 7.91 -7.91 -4.75
CA SER A 39 6.44 -7.79 -4.84
C SER A 39 5.84 -7.14 -3.59
N SER A 40 6.27 -7.60 -2.41
CA SER A 40 5.82 -7.06 -1.12
C SER A 40 6.21 -5.59 -0.96
N GLY A 41 7.45 -5.23 -1.33
CA GLY A 41 7.94 -3.86 -1.32
C GLY A 41 7.15 -2.94 -2.24
N MET A 42 6.84 -3.40 -3.47
CA MET A 42 5.98 -2.66 -4.40
C MET A 42 4.58 -2.43 -3.84
N MET A 43 3.99 -3.46 -3.22
CA MET A 43 2.67 -3.37 -2.60
C MET A 43 2.66 -2.35 -1.45
N ILE A 44 3.64 -2.45 -0.54
CA ILE A 44 3.79 -1.51 0.59
C ILE A 44 3.99 -0.08 0.07
N GLY A 45 4.85 0.12 -0.94
CA GLY A 45 5.08 1.43 -1.55
C GLY A 45 3.80 2.03 -2.17
N ARG A 46 3.01 1.22 -2.88
CA ARG A 46 1.71 1.64 -3.45
C ARG A 46 0.69 2.01 -2.37
N LEU A 47 0.71 1.34 -1.22
CA LEU A 47 -0.16 1.65 -0.07
C LEU A 47 0.31 2.89 0.67
N PHE A 48 1.61 3.03 0.90
CA PHE A 48 2.22 4.20 1.54
C PHE A 48 1.92 5.49 0.76
N ASN A 49 2.10 5.47 -0.56
CA ASN A 49 1.74 6.61 -1.40
C ASN A 49 0.24 6.93 -1.31
N SER A 50 -0.61 5.90 -1.33
CA SER A 50 -2.06 6.08 -1.19
C SER A 50 -2.44 6.68 0.16
N PHE A 51 -1.84 6.21 1.25
CA PHE A 51 -2.07 6.73 2.59
C PHE A 51 -1.82 8.25 2.65
N TYR A 52 -0.64 8.72 2.26
CA TYR A 52 -0.34 10.16 2.25
C TYR A 52 -1.21 10.95 1.27
N TYR A 53 -1.50 10.40 0.10
CA TYR A 53 -2.35 11.06 -0.88
C TYR A 53 -3.79 11.24 -0.39
N GLN A 54 -4.40 10.19 0.19
CA GLN A 54 -5.77 10.27 0.68
C GLN A 54 -5.91 11.17 1.90
N HIS A 55 -4.93 11.18 2.81
CA HIS A 55 -4.89 12.16 3.91
C HIS A 55 -4.94 13.59 3.38
N ARG A 56 -4.10 13.93 2.38
CA ARG A 56 -4.10 15.27 1.77
C ARG A 56 -5.40 15.57 1.01
N ARG A 57 -5.95 14.59 0.30
CA ARG A 57 -7.15 14.77 -0.53
C ARG A 57 -8.43 14.93 0.31
N ILE A 58 -8.63 14.04 1.29
CA ILE A 58 -9.87 13.90 2.06
C ILE A 58 -9.82 14.80 3.30
N LEU A 59 -8.73 14.74 4.07
CA LEU A 59 -8.58 15.44 5.35
C LEU A 59 -7.88 16.79 5.22
N LYS A 60 -7.42 17.16 4.01
CA LYS A 60 -6.73 18.44 3.71
C LYS A 60 -5.45 18.68 4.53
N ARG A 61 -4.81 17.60 5.01
CA ARG A 61 -3.55 17.65 5.76
C ARG A 61 -2.73 16.39 5.56
N SER A 62 -1.46 16.44 5.95
CA SER A 62 -0.63 15.23 6.08
C SER A 62 -1.10 14.37 7.26
N PRO A 63 -0.84 13.04 7.23
CA PRO A 63 -1.02 12.21 8.41
C PRO A 63 -0.09 12.66 9.54
N ASN A 64 -0.53 12.51 10.78
CA ASN A 64 0.33 12.69 11.95
C ASN A 64 0.95 11.35 12.40
N ASP A 65 1.81 11.39 13.42
CA ASP A 65 2.54 10.21 13.89
C ASP A 65 1.62 9.10 14.43
N MET A 66 0.51 9.47 15.05
CA MET A 66 -0.49 8.49 15.53
C MET A 66 -1.12 7.75 14.35
N GLU A 67 -1.51 8.48 13.31
CA GLU A 67 -2.10 7.91 12.10
C GLU A 67 -1.10 7.07 11.31
N PHE A 68 0.17 7.47 11.30
CA PHE A 68 1.22 6.67 10.71
C PHE A 68 1.43 5.35 11.47
N ASN A 69 1.40 5.38 12.81
CA ASN A 69 1.47 4.15 13.61
C ASN A 69 0.27 3.22 13.37
N GLU A 70 -0.92 3.78 13.18
CA GLU A 70 -2.10 2.99 12.79
C GLU A 70 -1.96 2.41 11.39
N PHE A 71 -1.35 3.14 10.45
CA PHE A 71 -1.00 2.61 9.12
C PHE A 71 -0.01 1.44 9.21
N LEU A 72 1.01 1.51 10.07
CA LEU A 72 1.93 0.38 10.31
C LEU A 72 1.19 -0.85 10.86
N LYS A 73 0.29 -0.66 11.83
CA LYS A 73 -0.57 -1.75 12.36
C LYS A 73 -1.46 -2.33 11.26
N PHE A 74 -2.04 -1.47 10.41
CA PHE A 74 -2.84 -1.88 9.27
C PHE A 74 -2.02 -2.76 8.30
N LEU A 75 -0.81 -2.34 7.93
CA LEU A 75 0.06 -3.12 7.05
C LEU A 75 0.38 -4.49 7.67
N LYS A 76 0.77 -4.52 8.94
CA LYS A 76 1.08 -5.77 9.65
C LYS A 76 -0.12 -6.72 9.67
N ASN A 77 -1.34 -6.22 9.90
CA ASN A 77 -2.53 -7.06 9.96
C ASN A 77 -3.00 -7.58 8.59
N LYS A 78 -2.65 -6.89 7.50
CA LYS A 78 -3.12 -7.25 6.15
C LYS A 78 -2.08 -8.00 5.33
N LEU A 79 -0.79 -7.83 5.63
CA LEU A 79 0.34 -8.35 4.84
C LEU A 79 1.32 -9.20 5.65
N GLY A 80 1.34 -9.08 6.97
CA GLY A 80 2.15 -9.91 7.87
C GLY A 80 1.36 -11.10 8.40
#